data_AF-A0A9E7PRL6-F1
#
_entry.id   AF-A0A9E7PRL6-F1
#
_cell.length_a   1.000
_cell.length_b   1.000
_cell.length_c   1.000
_cell.angle_alpha   90.00
_cell.angle_beta   90.00
_cell.angle_gamma   90.00
#
_symmetry.space_group_name_H-M   'P 1'
#
loop_
_entity.id
_entity.type
_entity.pdbx_description
1 polymer ?
#
loop_
_entity_poly.entity_id
_entity_poly.type
_entity_poly.pdbx_seq_one_letter_code
_entity_poly.pdbx_strand_id
1 'polypeptide(L)'
;MVTPGGLPAGMREEDLGVKSVPRNPLLFGIFQRMNLVEQIGSGIRRIRWMCRDYGVAEPDIEVSGSWVTVTFRRPVLSGEQKSESGQSQGRVRAESGQSQNRAATGINGRSYTQNAL
;
A
#
# COMPACT_ATOMS: atom_id res chain seq x y z
N MET A 1 7.94 2.35 16.81
CA MET A 1 9.26 2.79 17.31
C MET A 1 9.51 4.19 16.75
N VAL A 2 9.92 5.13 17.59
CA VAL A 2 10.21 6.52 17.17
C VAL A 2 11.68 6.80 17.47
N THR A 3 12.40 7.31 16.49
CA THR A 3 13.82 7.66 16.65
C THR A 3 14.02 9.15 16.36
N PRO A 4 14.77 9.87 17.22
CA PRO A 4 15.12 11.26 16.96
C PRO A 4 16.12 11.40 15.80
N GLY A 5 16.02 12.51 15.09
CA GLY A 5 16.81 12.87 13.93
C GLY A 5 16.22 12.41 12.59
N GLY A 6 16.24 13.29 11.59
CA GLY A 6 15.89 12.98 10.21
C GLY A 6 16.96 12.17 9.47
N LEU A 7 16.70 11.82 8.21
CA LEU A 7 17.64 11.02 7.42
C LEU A 7 19.03 11.68 7.28
N PRO A 8 20.10 10.89 7.10
CA PRO A 8 21.41 11.44 6.77
C PRO A 8 21.36 12.41 5.59
N ALA A 9 22.25 13.41 5.58
CA ALA A 9 22.32 14.39 4.50
C ALA A 9 22.42 13.70 3.13
N GLY A 10 21.57 14.13 2.18
CA GLY A 10 21.51 13.57 0.84
C GLY A 10 20.72 12.27 0.67
N MET A 11 20.07 11.77 1.74
CA MET A 11 19.18 10.62 1.67
C MET A 11 17.71 11.05 1.69
N ARG A 12 16.90 10.42 0.84
CA ARG A 12 15.44 10.56 0.79
C ARG A 12 14.74 9.29 1.23
N GLU A 13 13.43 9.37 1.49
CA GLU A 13 12.67 8.22 1.95
C GLU A 13 12.68 7.06 0.95
N GLU A 14 12.63 7.34 -0.36
CA GLU A 14 12.74 6.29 -1.39
C GLU A 14 14.10 5.59 -1.44
N ASP A 15 15.15 6.17 -0.85
CA ASP A 15 16.47 5.54 -0.78
C ASP A 15 16.51 4.43 0.28
N LEU A 16 15.52 4.38 1.18
CA LEU A 16 15.44 3.40 2.26
C LEU A 16 15.29 1.97 1.70
N GLY A 17 16.24 1.10 2.03
CA GLY A 17 16.29 -0.28 1.54
C GLY A 17 16.97 -0.46 0.18
N VAL A 18 17.56 0.62 -0.36
CA VAL A 18 18.38 0.62 -1.57
C VAL A 18 19.79 1.14 -1.26
N LYS A 19 19.88 2.31 -0.61
CA LYS A 19 21.15 2.91 -0.20
C LYS A 19 21.37 2.73 1.31
N SER A 20 22.63 2.76 1.72
CA SER A 20 22.98 2.77 3.14
C SER A 20 24.03 3.84 3.38
N VAL A 21 23.65 4.83 4.18
CA VAL A 21 24.52 5.91 4.61
C VAL A 21 24.46 5.92 6.13
N PRO A 22 25.50 5.45 6.85
CA PRO A 22 25.49 5.47 8.30
C PRO A 22 25.63 6.89 8.82
N ARG A 23 24.78 7.31 9.78
CA ARG A 23 24.97 8.59 10.50
C ARG A 23 26.26 8.60 11.32
N ASN A 24 26.63 7.44 11.88
CA ASN A 24 27.86 7.24 12.63
C ASN A 24 28.67 6.10 12.00
N PRO A 25 29.69 6.41 11.16
CA PRO A 25 30.51 5.40 10.50
C PRO A 25 31.30 4.51 11.46
N LEU A 26 31.71 5.01 12.63
CA LEU A 26 32.46 4.23 13.62
C LEU A 26 31.58 3.13 14.24
N LEU A 27 30.36 3.49 14.65
CA LEU A 27 29.40 2.53 15.19
C LEU A 27 29.04 1.48 14.14
N PHE A 28 28.80 1.91 12.90
CA PHE A 28 28.57 1.00 11.78
C PHE A 28 29.74 0.03 11.57
N GLY A 29 30.99 0.53 11.60
CA GLY A 29 32.19 -0.29 11.47
C GLY A 29 32.36 -1.32 12.59
N ILE A 30 31.93 -1.00 13.82
CA ILE A 30 31.90 -1.98 14.92
C ILE A 30 30.87 -3.07 14.64
N PHE A 31 29.63 -2.72 14.25
CA PHE A 31 28.59 -3.71 13.93
C PHE A 31 28.94 -4.58 12.72
N GLN A 32 29.63 -4.03 11.72
CA GLN A 32 30.17 -4.78 10.59
C GLN A 32 31.17 -5.86 11.05
N ARG A 33 32.15 -5.49 11.88
CA ARG A 33 33.17 -6.42 12.38
C ARG A 33 32.62 -7.49 13.33
N MET A 34 31.49 -7.22 13.98
CA MET A 34 30.78 -8.20 14.80
C MET A 34 29.79 -9.06 13.98
N ASN A 35 29.79 -8.96 12.66
CA ASN A 35 28.87 -9.67 11.77
C ASN A 35 27.38 -9.43 12.09
N LEU A 36 27.04 -8.29 12.71
CA LEU A 36 25.64 -7.92 12.98
C LEU A 36 24.98 -7.23 11.79
N VAL A 37 25.79 -6.74 10.85
CA VAL A 37 25.33 -6.20 9.56
C VAL A 37 26.19 -6.83 8.47
N GLU A 38 25.59 -7.66 7.62
CA GLU A 38 26.33 -8.39 6.58
C GLU A 38 26.20 -7.74 5.21
N GLN A 39 25.04 -7.14 4.94
CA GLN A 39 24.68 -6.59 3.63
C GLN A 39 24.19 -5.16 3.79
N ILE A 40 24.96 -4.24 3.19
CA ILE A 40 24.75 -2.80 3.27
C ILE A 40 23.39 -2.45 2.67
N GLY A 41 22.51 -1.82 3.45
CA GLY A 41 21.20 -1.35 2.98
C GLY A 41 20.13 -2.43 2.80
N SER A 42 20.42 -3.71 3.08
CA SER A 42 19.43 -4.79 2.87
C SER A 42 18.42 -4.95 4.01
N GLY A 43 18.65 -4.31 5.16
CA GLY A 43 17.87 -4.51 6.39
C GLY A 43 16.38 -4.26 6.22
N ILE A 44 16.00 -3.11 5.64
CA ILE A 44 14.58 -2.75 5.42
C ILE A 44 13.91 -3.74 4.47
N ARG A 45 14.61 -4.16 3.41
CA ARG A 45 14.10 -5.15 2.46
C ARG A 45 13.88 -6.51 3.13
N ARG A 46 14.82 -6.94 3.96
CA ARG A 46 14.71 -8.18 4.74
C ARG A 46 13.51 -8.12 5.69
N ILE A 47 13.29 -6.99 6.38
CA ILE A 47 12.12 -6.80 7.24
C ILE A 47 10.83 -6.96 6.43
N ARG A 48 10.70 -6.27 5.28
CA ARG A 48 9.52 -6.37 4.42
C ARG A 48 9.28 -7.79 3.91
N TRP A 49 10.34 -8.48 3.49
CA TRP A 49 10.26 -9.88 3.05
C TRP A 49 9.79 -10.81 4.17
N MET A 50 10.33 -10.69 5.38
CA MET A 50 9.87 -11.47 6.52
C MET A 50 8.40 -11.18 6.83
N CYS A 51 7.97 -9.91 6.85
CA CYS A 51 6.57 -9.58 7.06
C CYS A 51 5.66 -10.29 6.04
N ARG A 52 6.03 -10.28 4.76
CA ARG A 52 5.29 -10.96 3.71
C ARG A 52 5.24 -12.48 3.91
N ASP A 53 6.38 -13.09 4.26
CA ASP A 53 6.51 -14.53 4.49
C ASP A 53 5.65 -15.01 5.67
N TYR A 54 5.62 -14.23 6.76
CA TYR A 54 4.78 -14.48 7.92
C TYR A 54 3.31 -14.04 7.76
N GLY A 55 2.92 -13.52 6.59
CA GLY A 55 1.55 -13.09 6.31
C GLY A 55 1.08 -11.88 7.14
N VAL A 56 2.01 -11.04 7.62
CA VAL A 56 1.70 -9.83 8.39
C VAL A 56 1.93 -8.57 7.56
N ALA A 57 1.29 -7.46 7.95
CA ALA A 57 1.50 -6.18 7.30
C ALA A 57 2.98 -5.76 7.39
N GLU A 58 3.51 -5.24 6.28
CA GLU A 58 4.81 -4.58 6.26
C GLU A 58 4.81 -3.35 7.20
N PRO A 59 5.98 -2.96 7.74
CA PRO A 59 6.03 -1.76 8.56
C PRO A 59 5.83 -0.49 7.73
N ASP A 60 5.03 0.42 8.27
CA ASP A 60 4.95 1.79 7.77
C ASP A 60 6.17 2.56 8.29
N ILE A 61 6.89 3.25 7.40
CA ILE A 61 8.03 4.10 7.76
C ILE A 61 7.65 5.52 7.40
N GLU A 62 7.65 6.40 8.40
CA GLU A 62 7.37 7.82 8.23
C GLU A 62 8.62 8.60 8.55
N VAL A 63 9.04 9.46 7.62
CA VAL A 63 10.22 10.30 7.76
C VAL A 63 9.80 11.76 7.84
N SER A 64 10.26 12.44 8.88
CA SER A 64 10.20 13.88 9.01
C SER A 64 11.61 14.47 9.15
N GLY A 65 11.74 15.80 9.13
CA GLY A 65 13.03 16.46 9.30
C GLY A 65 13.72 16.16 10.63
N SER A 66 12.95 15.85 11.68
CA SER A 66 13.46 15.66 13.05
C SER A 66 13.19 14.28 13.64
N TRP A 67 12.42 13.42 12.97
CA TRP A 67 12.03 12.11 13.48
C TRP A 67 11.89 11.08 12.36
N VAL A 68 12.23 9.84 12.67
CA VAL A 68 11.84 8.67 11.86
C VAL A 68 11.02 7.74 12.73
N THR A 69 9.81 7.44 12.26
CA THR A 69 8.85 6.56 12.93
C THR A 69 8.69 5.28 12.11
N VAL A 70 8.74 4.13 12.79
CA VAL A 70 8.50 2.82 12.18
C VAL A 70 7.36 2.14 12.94
N THR A 71 6.27 1.84 12.24
CA THR A 71 5.04 1.29 12.82
C THR A 71 4.81 -0.13 12.32
N PHE A 72 4.82 -1.09 13.25
CA PHE A 72 4.43 -2.47 12.99
C PHE A 72 3.00 -2.68 13.49
N ARG A 73 2.07 -2.97 12.57
CA ARG A 73 0.68 -3.22 12.92
C ARG A 73 0.53 -4.63 13.48
N ARG A 74 -0.09 -4.75 14.65
CA ARG A 74 -0.42 -6.06 15.23
C ARG A 74 -1.55 -6.70 14.40
N PRO A 75 -1.41 -7.96 13.96
CA PRO A 75 -2.53 -8.68 13.36
C PRO A 75 -3.68 -8.77 14.37
N VAL A 76 -4.89 -8.37 13.96
CA VAL A 76 -6.08 -8.61 14.76
C VAL A 76 -6.44 -10.08 14.54
N LEU A 77 -6.36 -10.88 15.60
CA LEU A 77 -6.90 -12.24 15.56
C LEU A 77 -8.41 -12.10 15.37
N SER A 78 -8.91 -12.47 14.20
CA SER A 78 -10.34 -12.47 13.92
C SER A 78 -11.02 -13.60 14.74
N GLY A 79 -11.29 -13.32 16.01
CA GLY A 79 -12.45 -13.87 16.68
C GLY A 79 -13.68 -13.08 16.22
N GLU A 80 -14.61 -13.78 15.56
CA GLU A 80 -15.94 -13.32 15.15
C GLU A 80 -16.01 -12.20 14.10
N GLN A 81 -16.01 -12.63 12.84
CA GLN A 81 -16.67 -11.91 11.76
C GLN A 81 -18.19 -12.00 11.97
N LYS A 82 -18.82 -10.98 12.55
CA LYS A 82 -20.23 -10.68 12.25
C LYS A 82 -20.25 -9.84 10.98
N SER A 83 -20.40 -10.51 9.85
CA SER A 83 -20.77 -9.91 8.58
C SER A 83 -22.22 -9.40 8.67
N GLU A 84 -22.41 -8.12 9.00
CA GLU A 84 -23.66 -7.41 8.72
C GLU A 84 -23.61 -6.85 7.30
N SER A 85 -24.07 -7.67 6.34
CA SER A 85 -24.48 -7.23 5.02
C SER A 85 -25.84 -6.53 5.12
N GLY A 86 -25.85 -5.23 5.39
CA GLY A 86 -27.04 -4.40 5.28
C GLY A 86 -27.36 -4.07 3.83
N GLN A 87 -27.98 -5.01 3.10
CA GLN A 87 -28.73 -4.71 1.88
C GLN A 87 -30.09 -4.10 2.27
N SER A 88 -30.22 -2.77 2.20
CA SER A 88 -31.55 -2.13 2.18
C SER A 88 -31.96 -1.88 0.72
N GLN A 89 -32.43 -2.94 0.05
CA GLN A 89 -33.27 -2.77 -1.14
C GLN A 89 -34.64 -2.26 -0.70
N GLY A 90 -34.88 -0.97 -0.93
CA GLY A 90 -36.22 -0.43 -1.01
C GLY A 90 -36.92 -1.02 -2.24
N ARG A 91 -38.09 -1.65 -2.04
CA ARG A 91 -39.08 -1.81 -3.11
C ARG A 91 -40.48 -1.90 -2.51
N VAL A 92 -41.11 -0.74 -2.39
CA VAL A 92 -42.54 -0.61 -2.15
C VAL A 92 -43.26 -0.95 -3.46
N ARG A 93 -44.23 -1.85 -3.37
CA ARG A 93 -45.05 -2.37 -4.48
C ARG A 93 -46.13 -1.35 -4.82
N ALA A 94 -46.18 -0.90 -6.08
CA ALA A 94 -47.33 -0.20 -6.64
C ALA A 94 -47.60 -0.77 -8.04
N GLU A 95 -48.81 -1.31 -8.19
CA GLU A 95 -49.31 -1.95 -9.39
C GLU A 95 -50.04 -0.95 -10.31
N SER A 96 -50.03 -1.29 -11.59
CA SER A 96 -51.01 -0.99 -12.63
C SER A 96 -51.07 0.41 -13.26
N GLY A 97 -51.02 0.41 -14.60
CA GLY A 97 -51.22 1.57 -15.45
C GLY A 97 -50.79 1.26 -16.89
N GLN A 98 -51.68 0.63 -17.66
CA GLN A 98 -51.54 0.37 -19.10
C GLN A 98 -51.42 1.69 -19.89
N SER A 99 -50.68 1.70 -21.00
CA SER A 99 -51.18 2.05 -22.35
C SER A 99 -50.00 2.32 -23.31
N GLN A 100 -49.99 1.59 -24.44
CA GLN A 100 -49.81 2.08 -25.83
C GLN A 100 -48.61 3.04 -26.12
N ASN A 101 -47.78 2.88 -27.15
CA ASN A 101 -48.06 2.49 -28.52
C ASN A 101 -46.74 2.27 -29.30
N ARG A 102 -46.91 1.55 -30.41
CA ARG A 102 -46.05 1.31 -31.57
C ARG A 102 -45.25 2.53 -32.06
N ALA A 103 -44.04 2.31 -32.58
CA ALA A 103 -43.72 2.37 -34.02
C ALA A 103 -42.21 2.21 -34.29
N ALA A 104 -41.91 1.62 -35.44
CA ALA A 104 -40.59 1.34 -35.99
C ALA A 104 -39.76 2.58 -36.35
N THR A 105 -38.44 2.41 -36.58
CA THR A 105 -37.72 2.69 -37.86
C THR A 105 -36.21 2.92 -37.66
N GLY A 106 -35.40 2.28 -38.52
CA GLY A 106 -34.04 2.67 -38.96
C GLY A 106 -32.89 2.33 -38.00
N ILE A 107 -31.97 1.39 -38.26
CA ILE A 107 -30.98 1.23 -39.35
C ILE A 107 -30.05 2.44 -39.57
N ASN A 108 -28.78 2.23 -39.19
CA ASN A 108 -27.48 2.74 -39.70
C ASN A 108 -26.61 3.19 -38.51
N GLY A 109 -25.36 2.77 -38.35
CA GLY A 109 -24.39 2.22 -39.29
C GLY A 109 -23.13 3.10 -39.27
N ARG A 110 -21.96 2.45 -39.18
CA ARG A 110 -20.58 2.95 -39.50
C ARG A 110 -19.94 3.85 -38.43
N SER A 111 -18.82 3.49 -37.78
CA SER A 111 -17.47 3.02 -38.18
C SER A 111 -16.48 4.14 -38.58
N TYR A 112 -15.19 3.82 -38.40
CA TYR A 112 -13.94 4.52 -38.80
C TYR A 112 -13.37 5.48 -37.74
N THR A 113 -12.06 5.61 -37.45
CA THR A 113 -10.74 5.01 -37.82
C THR A 113 -9.71 5.67 -36.87
N GLN A 114 -8.76 4.97 -36.26
CA GLN A 114 -7.36 4.76 -36.71
C GLN A 114 -6.61 6.01 -37.24
N ASN A 115 -5.48 6.34 -36.57
CA ASN A 115 -4.25 7.03 -37.03
C ASN A 115 -3.27 6.89 -35.83
N ALA A 116 -2.07 6.31 -35.83
CA ALA A 116 -1.02 6.09 -36.83
C ALA A 116 -0.51 7.37 -37.49
N LEU A 117 0.44 8.05 -36.82
CA LEU A 117 1.85 8.22 -37.24
C LEU A 117 2.66 8.78 -36.06
#